data_AF-A0A6D0IIJ8-F1
#
_entry.id   AF-A0A6D0IIJ8-F1
#
_cell.length_a   1.000
_cell.length_b   1.000
_cell.length_c   1.000
_cell.angle_alpha   90.00
_cell.angle_beta   90.00
_cell.angle_gamma   90.00
#
_symmetry.space_group_name_H-M   'P 1'
#
loop_
_entity.id
_entity.type
_entity.pdbx_description
1 polymer ?
#
loop_
_entity_poly.entity_id
_entity_poly.type
_entity_poly.pdbx_seq_one_letter_code
_entity_poly.pdbx_strand_id
1 'polypeptide(L)' 'MTAEGHLLFSIACAVFAKNAELTPVLAQGDWWHIVPSAILTCLLPDIDHP' A
#
# COMPACT_ATOMS: atom_id res chain seq x y z
N MET A 1 0.91 16.52 -1.49
CA MET A 1 0.25 15.57 -2.41
C MET A 1 -1.15 15.35 -1.88
N THR A 2 -2.19 15.23 -2.73
CA THR A 2 -3.57 15.11 -2.22
C THR A 2 -3.78 13.73 -1.58
N ALA A 3 -4.72 13.63 -0.63
CA ALA A 3 -5.08 12.34 0.00
C ALA A 3 -5.47 11.28 -1.04
N GLU A 4 -6.17 11.70 -2.10
CA GLU A 4 -6.49 10.86 -3.25
C GLU A 4 -5.23 10.33 -3.95
N GLY A 5 -4.23 11.18 -4.17
CA GLY A 5 -2.95 10.79 -4.75
C GLY A 5 -2.21 9.76 -3.90
N HIS A 6 -2.19 9.93 -2.57
CA HIS A 6 -1.57 8.97 -1.65
C HIS A 6 -2.27 7.60 -1.68
N LEU A 7 -3.61 7.59 -1.74
CA LEU A 7 -4.38 6.36 -1.83
C LEU A 7 -4.10 5.60 -3.13
N LEU A 8 -4.19 6.30 -4.28
CA LEU A 8 -3.96 5.69 -5.59
C LEU A 8 -2.52 5.17 -5.73
N PHE A 9 -1.54 5.97 -5.29
CA PHE A 9 -0.14 5.58 -5.30
C PHE A 9 0.12 4.34 -4.43
N SER A 10 -0.44 4.30 -3.22
CA SER A 10 -0.24 3.17 -2.31
C SER A 10 -0.84 1.86 -2.84
N ILE A 11 -2.06 1.92 -3.39
CA ILE A 11 -2.70 0.76 -4.02
C ILE A 11 -1.87 0.28 -5.23
N ALA A 12 -1.41 1.20 -6.07
CA ALA A 12 -0.57 0.86 -7.22
C ALA A 12 0.75 0.20 -6.80
N CYS A 13 1.41 0.71 -5.75
CA CYS A 13 2.60 0.09 -5.16
C CYS A 13 2.31 -1.31 -4.60
N ALA A 14 1.18 -1.52 -3.94
CA ALA A 14 0.80 -2.84 -3.43
C ALA A 14 0.56 -3.85 -4.56
N VAL A 15 -0.09 -3.42 -5.64
CA VAL A 15 -0.29 -4.25 -6.85
C VAL A 15 1.04 -4.58 -7.51
N PHE A 16 1.90 -3.58 -7.69
CA PHE A 16 3.23 -3.78 -8.25
C PHE A 16 4.05 -4.77 -7.39
N ALA A 17 4.09 -4.57 -6.08
CA ALA A 17 4.90 -5.38 -5.17
C ALA A 17 4.48 -6.86 -5.16
N LYS A 18 3.18 -7.13 -5.27
CA LYS A 18 2.66 -8.50 -5.39
C LYS A 18 2.98 -9.13 -6.74
N ASN A 19 2.75 -8.42 -7.85
CA ASN A 19 3.00 -8.96 -9.20
C ASN A 19 4.49 -9.14 -9.51
N ALA A 20 5.34 -8.25 -8.98
CA ALA A 20 6.78 -8.37 -9.08
C ALA A 20 7.38 -9.33 -8.03
N GLU A 21 6.53 -9.96 -7.20
CA GLU A 21 6.92 -10.91 -6.15
C GLU A 21 8.06 -10.38 -5.25
N LEU A 22 8.04 -9.08 -4.92
CA LEU A 22 9.14 -8.40 -4.23
C LEU A 22 9.48 -9.04 -2.88
N THR A 23 8.47 -9.63 -2.22
CA THR A 23 8.67 -10.47 -1.05
C THR A 23 7.73 -11.68 -1.11
N PRO A 24 8.12 -12.83 -0.54
CA PRO A 24 7.25 -14.00 -0.48
C PRO A 24 5.93 -13.72 0.27
N VAL A 25 5.98 -12.85 1.29
CA VAL A 25 4.79 -12.44 2.07
C VAL A 25 3.78 -11.69 1.21
N LEU A 26 4.23 -10.79 0.34
CA LEU A 26 3.35 -10.04 -0.54
C LEU A 26 2.89 -10.86 -1.76
N ALA A 27 3.76 -11.72 -2.29
CA ALA A 27 3.44 -12.61 -3.41
C ALA A 27 2.32 -13.59 -3.03
N GLN A 28 2.43 -14.21 -1.85
CA GLN A 28 1.50 -15.24 -1.37
C GLN A 28 0.36 -14.69 -0.51
N GLY A 29 0.47 -13.44 -0.05
CA GLY A 29 -0.51 -12.82 0.84
C GLY A 29 -1.86 -12.58 0.15
N ASP A 30 -2.94 -12.79 0.89
CA ASP A 30 -4.29 -12.52 0.41
C ASP A 30 -4.53 -11.02 0.22
N TRP A 31 -5.33 -10.69 -0.80
CA TRP A 31 -5.74 -9.30 -1.07
C TRP A 31 -6.49 -8.66 0.09
N TRP A 32 -7.18 -9.47 0.91
CA TRP A 32 -7.83 -9.03 2.14
C TRP A 32 -6.87 -8.50 3.21
N HIS A 33 -5.60 -8.86 3.17
CA HIS A 33 -4.58 -8.29 4.05
C HIS A 33 -3.81 -7.18 3.36
N ILE A 34 -3.52 -7.34 2.06
CA ILE A 34 -2.69 -6.41 1.29
C ILE A 34 -3.39 -5.05 1.08
N VAL A 35 -4.68 -5.04 0.71
CA VAL A 35 -5.40 -3.79 0.44
C VAL A 35 -5.57 -2.94 1.71
N PRO A 36 -6.06 -3.47 2.86
CA PRO A 36 -6.14 -2.67 4.08
C PRO A 36 -4.78 -2.18 4.57
N SER A 37 -3.73 -3.00 4.43
CA SER A 37 -2.36 -2.61 4.80
C SER A 37 -1.84 -1.47 3.94
N ALA A 38 -2.10 -1.48 2.63
CA ALA A 38 -1.73 -0.38 1.73
C ALA A 38 -2.45 0.92 2.10
N ILE A 39 -3.74 0.85 2.45
CA ILE A 39 -4.53 2.02 2.88
C ILE A 39 -4.03 2.57 4.23
N LEU A 40 -3.75 1.70 5.20
CA LEU A 40 -3.18 2.14 6.48
C LEU A 40 -1.80 2.77 6.31
N THR A 41 -0.98 2.18 5.44
CA THR A 41 0.37 2.68 5.14
C THR A 41 0.33 4.06 4.47
N CYS A 42 -0.68 4.36 3.63
CA CYS A 42 -0.77 5.69 3.01
C CYS A 42 -1.27 6.78 3.96
N LEU A 43 -1.91 6.40 5.07
CA LEU A 43 -2.35 7.31 6.14
C LEU A 43 -1.26 7.56 7.19
N LEU A 44 -0.30 6.63 7.33
CA LEU A 44 0.77 6.68 8.32
C LEU A 44 1.77 7.85 8.15
N PRO A 45 2.26 8.21 6.94
CA PRO A 45 3.21 9.30 6.77
C PRO A 45 2.60 10.69 7.02
N ASP A 46 1.27 10.81 7.05
CA ASP A 46 0.56 12.07 7.32
C ASP A 46 0.26 12.27 8.81
N ILE A 47 0.50 11.26 9.67
CA ILE A 47 0.32 11.38 11.14
C ILE A 47 1.38 12.28 11.78
N ASP A 48 2.57 12.35 11.19
CA ASP A 48 3.73 13.08 11.73
C ASP A 48 3.98 14.41 10.99
N HIS A 49 3.07 14.80 10.08
CA HIS A 49 3.16 16.07 9.37
C HIS A 49 2.51 17.19 10.23
N PRO A 50 3.20 18.33 10.49
CA PRO A 50 2.64 19.46 11.23
C PRO A 50 1.50 20.18 10.49
#